data_AF-A0A9X4IM29-F1
#
_entry.id   AF-A0A9X4IM29-F1
#
_cell.length_a   1.000
_cell.length_b   1.000
_cell.length_c   1.000
_cell.angle_alpha   90.00
_cell.angle_beta   90.00
_cell.angle_gamma   90.00
#
_symmetry.space_group_name_H-M   'P 1'
#
loop_
_entity.id
_entity.type
_entity.pdbx_description
1 polymer ?
#
loop_
_entity_poly.entity_id
_entity_poly.type
_entity_poly.pdbx_seq_one_letter_code
_entity_poly.pdbx_strand_id
1 'polypeptide(L)'
;MKSFEVNWSKEELQTYVFIYCINADYKETKEELEAISLRTNQETYKKMHEEFEKDNDYASIQKINESLKKLNYGKEEINQLFEEIKELFLSDGSYAILEKNLLMGLQRLLK
;
A
#
# COMPACT_ATOMS: atom_id res chain seq x y z
N MET A 1 15.67 6.47 -17.78
CA MET A 1 14.52 6.02 -16.97
C MET A 1 13.90 7.26 -16.36
N LYS A 2 12.58 7.47 -16.47
CA LYS A 2 11.92 8.50 -15.66
C LYS A 2 12.05 8.05 -14.20
N SER A 3 12.82 8.77 -13.41
CA SER A 3 12.77 8.69 -11.96
C SER A 3 11.41 9.24 -11.53
N PHE A 4 10.61 8.44 -10.82
CA PHE A 4 9.41 9.00 -10.21
C PHE A 4 9.90 9.77 -8.98
N GLU A 5 9.85 11.10 -9.01
CA GLU A 5 10.25 11.86 -7.83
C GLU A 5 9.15 11.80 -6.77
N VAL A 6 9.17 10.74 -5.98
CA VAL A 6 8.29 10.56 -4.84
C VAL A 6 8.95 11.08 -3.58
N ASN A 7 8.32 12.03 -2.90
CA ASN A 7 8.78 12.60 -1.63
C ASN A 7 7.69 12.39 -0.56
N TRP A 8 7.31 11.12 -0.38
CA TRP A 8 6.31 10.74 0.61
C TRP A 8 6.91 10.67 2.02
N SER A 9 6.08 10.97 3.01
CA SER A 9 6.31 10.58 4.41
C SER A 9 6.11 9.07 4.59
N LYS A 10 6.48 8.54 5.76
CA LYS A 10 6.20 7.13 6.10
C LYS A 10 4.70 6.82 6.10
N GLU A 11 3.90 7.74 6.63
CA GLU A 11 2.44 7.63 6.66
C GLU A 11 1.85 7.63 5.25
N GLU A 12 2.33 8.52 4.37
CA GLU A 12 1.87 8.58 2.97
C GLU A 12 2.20 7.30 2.20
N LEU A 13 3.41 6.75 2.40
CA LEU A 13 3.77 5.45 1.82
C LEU A 13 2.89 4.32 2.37
N GLN A 14 2.67 4.24 3.68
CA GLN A 14 1.80 3.25 4.31
C GLN A 14 0.39 3.29 3.70
N THR A 15 -0.20 4.49 3.66
CA THR A 15 -1.54 4.70 3.11
C THR A 15 -1.62 4.33 1.63
N TYR A 16 -0.62 4.72 0.83
CA TYR A 16 -0.58 4.36 -0.59
C TYR A 16 -0.49 2.84 -0.79
N VAL A 17 0.30 2.13 0.03
CA VAL A 17 0.39 0.67 -0.01
C VAL A 17 -0.94 0.02 0.37
N PHE A 18 -1.67 0.54 1.37
CA PHE A 18 -3.01 0.04 1.71
C PHE A 18 -4.00 0.21 0.56
N ILE A 19 -4.01 1.38 -0.09
CA ILE A 19 -4.88 1.65 -1.25
C ILE A 19 -4.56 0.69 -2.41
N TYR A 20 -3.27 0.52 -2.71
CA TYR A 20 -2.80 -0.43 -3.73
C TYR A 20 -3.25 -1.86 -3.43
N CYS A 21 -3.26 -2.23 -2.16
CA CYS A 21 -3.66 -3.54 -1.67
C CYS A 21 -5.15 -3.82 -1.84
N ILE A 22 -6.03 -2.92 -1.39
CA ILE A 22 -7.49 -3.09 -1.48
C ILE A 22 -8.03 -2.92 -2.91
N ASN A 23 -7.26 -2.31 -3.81
CA ASN A 23 -7.62 -2.20 -5.23
C ASN A 23 -7.19 -3.41 -6.07
N ALA A 24 -6.55 -4.42 -5.47
CA ALA A 24 -5.96 -5.53 -6.21
C ALA A 24 -6.99 -6.38 -6.98
N ASP A 25 -8.20 -6.53 -6.45
CA ASP A 25 -9.30 -7.24 -7.11
C ASP A 25 -10.24 -6.30 -7.89
N TYR A 26 -9.86 -5.02 -8.02
CA TYR A 26 -10.63 -3.92 -8.60
C TYR A 26 -11.95 -3.61 -7.89
N LYS A 27 -12.11 -3.98 -6.61
CA LYS A 27 -13.31 -3.69 -5.81
C LYS A 27 -12.94 -3.18 -4.43
N GLU A 28 -13.21 -1.91 -4.18
CA GLU A 28 -13.18 -1.37 -2.83
C GLU A 28 -14.50 -1.67 -2.10
N THR A 29 -14.43 -2.33 -0.96
CA THR A 29 -15.56 -2.53 -0.04
C THR A 29 -15.65 -1.41 0.99
N LYS A 30 -16.82 -1.25 1.62
CA LYS A 30 -16.98 -0.22 2.66
C LYS A 30 -16.14 -0.54 3.89
N GLU A 31 -16.02 -1.82 4.19
CA GLU A 31 -15.27 -2.38 5.30
C GLU A 31 -13.78 -2.07 5.15
N GLU A 32 -13.20 -2.21 3.95
CA GLU A 32 -11.83 -1.83 3.65
C GLU A 32 -11.60 -0.32 3.77
N LEU A 33 -12.52 0.49 3.24
CA LEU A 33 -12.46 1.95 3.35
C LEU A 33 -12.53 2.40 4.82
N GLU A 34 -13.41 1.80 5.61
CA GLU A 34 -13.50 2.04 7.06
C GLU A 34 -12.20 1.61 7.76
N ALA A 35 -11.65 0.44 7.43
CA ALA A 35 -10.41 -0.06 8.02
C ALA A 35 -9.21 0.85 7.72
N ILE A 36 -9.10 1.39 6.51
CA ILE A 36 -8.07 2.37 6.17
C ILE A 36 -8.30 3.69 6.93
N SER A 37 -9.54 4.18 7.02
CA SER A 37 -9.85 5.44 7.71
C SER A 37 -9.47 5.43 9.20
N LEU A 38 -9.39 4.25 9.83
CA LEU A 38 -8.94 4.09 11.22
C LEU A 38 -7.41 4.14 11.35
N ARG A 39 -6.66 3.93 10.26
CA ARG A 39 -5.19 3.79 10.24
C ARG A 39 -4.47 4.99 9.63
N THR A 40 -5.18 5.84 8.88
CA THR A 40 -4.64 7.07 8.30
C THR A 40 -5.58 8.24 8.54
N ASN A 41 -5.04 9.44 8.61
CA ASN A 41 -5.88 10.63 8.58
C ASN A 41 -6.54 10.81 7.19
N GLN A 42 -7.70 11.48 7.17
CA GLN A 42 -8.52 11.65 5.96
C GLN A 42 -7.83 12.46 4.85
N GLU A 43 -6.99 13.43 5.21
CA GLU A 43 -6.26 14.26 4.24
C GLU A 43 -5.21 13.44 3.50
N THR A 44 -4.40 12.65 4.24
CA THR A 44 -3.42 11.73 3.67
C THR A 44 -4.10 10.65 2.82
N TYR A 45 -5.23 10.07 3.29
CA TYR A 45 -6.00 9.12 2.49
C TYR A 45 -6.41 9.71 1.15
N LYS A 46 -7.08 10.86 1.18
CA LYS A 46 -7.57 11.52 -0.03
C LYS A 46 -6.43 11.85 -0.99
N LYS A 47 -5.34 12.43 -0.47
CA LYS A 47 -4.15 12.76 -1.26
C LYS A 47 -3.59 11.52 -1.97
N MET A 48 -3.46 10.41 -1.23
CA MET A 48 -2.86 9.21 -1.79
C MET A 48 -3.77 8.45 -2.74
N HIS A 49 -5.07 8.48 -2.49
CA HIS A 49 -6.07 7.89 -3.38
C HIS A 49 -6.12 8.64 -4.72
N GLU A 50 -6.17 9.97 -4.70
CA GLU A 50 -6.09 10.81 -5.91
C GLU A 50 -4.78 10.64 -6.70
N GLU A 51 -3.69 10.26 -6.04
CA GLU A 51 -2.44 9.92 -6.69
C GLU A 51 -2.49 8.52 -7.31
N PHE A 52 -3.02 7.54 -6.57
CA PHE A 52 -3.17 6.16 -7.01
C PHE A 52 -4.07 6.03 -8.24
N GLU A 53 -5.19 6.76 -8.32
CA GLU A 53 -6.09 6.74 -9.48
C GLU A 53 -5.41 7.12 -10.81
N LYS A 54 -4.27 7.82 -10.75
CA LYS A 54 -3.49 8.24 -11.93
C LYS A 54 -2.38 7.24 -12.29
N ASP A 55 -2.13 6.28 -11.41
CA ASP A 55 -1.03 5.33 -11.55
C ASP A 55 -1.53 4.00 -12.13
N ASN A 56 -0.72 3.41 -13.00
CA ASN A 56 -0.87 2.00 -13.34
C ASN A 56 -0.01 1.14 -12.41
N ASP A 57 -0.22 -0.17 -12.45
CA ASP A 57 0.48 -1.13 -11.58
C ASP A 57 2.02 -0.95 -11.60
N TYR A 58 2.61 -0.73 -12.78
CA TYR A 58 4.04 -0.47 -12.91
C TYR A 58 4.47 0.82 -12.17
N ALA A 59 3.73 1.92 -12.34
CA ALA A 59 4.02 3.18 -11.68
C ALA A 59 3.89 3.06 -10.16
N SER A 60 2.82 2.42 -9.67
CA SER A 60 2.61 2.17 -8.23
C SER A 60 3.76 1.38 -7.63
N ILE A 61 4.17 0.28 -8.27
CA ILE A 61 5.29 -0.54 -7.80
C ILE A 61 6.61 0.25 -7.78
N GLN A 62 6.88 1.08 -8.80
CA GLN A 62 8.09 1.89 -8.82
C GLN A 62 8.08 2.91 -7.67
N LYS A 63 6.96 3.61 -7.46
CA LYS A 63 6.85 4.61 -6.39
C LYS A 63 7.01 4.00 -5.00
N ILE A 64 6.38 2.86 -4.74
CA ILE A 64 6.52 2.12 -3.47
C ILE A 64 7.99 1.77 -3.23
N ASN A 65 8.68 1.20 -4.23
CA ASN A 65 10.08 0.82 -4.11
C ASN A 65 11.01 2.01 -3.89
N GLU A 66 10.80 3.11 -4.61
CA GLU A 66 11.61 4.33 -4.46
C GLU A 66 11.39 4.98 -3.09
N SER A 67 10.15 5.04 -2.61
CA SER A 67 9.80 5.57 -1.29
C SER A 67 10.38 4.74 -0.16
N LEU A 68 10.31 3.40 -0.23
CA LEU A 68 10.93 2.52 0.77
C LEU A 68 12.45 2.73 0.88
N LYS A 69 13.13 2.90 -0.26
CA LYS A 69 14.56 3.20 -0.31
C LYS A 69 14.88 4.58 0.27
N LYS A 70 14.14 5.62 -0.15
CA LYS A 70 14.35 7.00 0.31
C LYS A 70 14.09 7.18 1.80
N LEU A 71 13.06 6.52 2.32
CA LEU A 71 12.69 6.54 3.74
C LEU A 71 13.53 5.58 4.59
N ASN A 72 14.47 4.87 3.94
CA ASN A 72 15.46 4.01 4.56
C ASN A 72 14.84 2.93 5.47
N TYR A 73 13.76 2.32 4.98
CA TYR A 73 13.01 1.29 5.71
C TYR A 73 13.91 0.10 6.06
N GLY A 74 13.96 -0.22 7.35
CA GLY A 74 14.60 -1.44 7.83
C GLY A 74 13.74 -2.68 7.57
N LYS A 75 14.36 -3.86 7.67
CA LYS A 75 13.66 -5.14 7.54
C LYS A 75 12.52 -5.30 8.55
N GLU A 76 12.69 -4.79 9.78
CA GLU A 76 11.67 -4.84 10.82
C GLU A 76 10.46 -3.96 10.48
N GLU A 77 10.69 -2.74 9.97
CA GLU A 77 9.63 -1.83 9.55
C GLU A 77 8.87 -2.38 8.35
N ILE A 78 9.57 -3.01 7.40
CA ILE A 78 8.95 -3.72 6.27
C ILE A 78 8.07 -4.87 6.77
N ASN A 79 8.57 -5.67 7.73
CA ASN A 79 7.78 -6.75 8.30
C ASN A 79 6.53 -6.21 9.02
N GLN A 80 6.67 -5.13 9.79
CA GLN A 80 5.54 -4.50 10.46
C GLN A 80 4.49 -4.00 9.46
N LEU A 81 4.92 -3.34 8.38
CA LEU A 81 4.04 -2.93 7.29
C LEU A 81 3.27 -4.12 6.71
N PHE A 82 3.93 -5.27 6.52
CA PHE A 82 3.25 -6.48 6.06
C PHE A 82 2.24 -7.05 7.06
N GLU A 83 2.52 -7.00 8.36
CA GLU A 83 1.54 -7.42 9.36
C GLU A 83 0.33 -6.48 9.39
N GLU A 84 0.54 -5.16 9.29
CA GLU A 84 -0.55 -4.18 9.20
C GLU A 84 -1.44 -4.42 7.96
N ILE A 85 -0.84 -4.73 6.81
CA ILE A 85 -1.57 -5.10 5.58
C ILE A 85 -2.37 -6.39 5.80
N LYS A 86 -1.78 -7.42 6.43
CA LYS A 86 -2.51 -8.66 6.73
C LYS A 86 -3.68 -8.43 7.67
N GLU A 87 -3.51 -7.60 8.69
CA GLU A 87 -4.61 -7.24 9.59
C GLU A 87 -5.74 -6.51 8.86
N LEU A 88 -5.39 -5.63 7.92
CA LEU A 88 -6.37 -4.93 7.07
C LEU A 88 -7.24 -5.95 6.32
N PHE A 89 -6.61 -6.93 5.66
CA PHE A 89 -7.28 -7.97 4.90
C PHE A 89 -8.04 -9.00 5.76
N LEU A 90 -7.66 -9.17 7.03
CA LEU A 90 -8.36 -10.09 7.93
C LEU A 90 -9.61 -9.47 8.57
N SER A 91 -9.85 -8.17 8.37
CA SER A 91 -10.97 -7.46 8.99
C SER A 91 -12.34 -7.76 8.37
N ASP A 92 -12.40 -8.23 7.13
CA ASP A 92 -13.66 -8.57 6.43
C ASP A 92 -13.98 -10.09 6.38
N GLY A 93 -13.06 -10.93 6.86
CA GLY A 93 -13.20 -12.39 6.92
C GLY A 93 -12.98 -13.14 5.60
N SER A 94 -12.63 -12.47 4.50
CA SER A 94 -12.43 -13.08 3.18
C SER A 94 -11.06 -12.73 2.61
N TYR A 95 -10.04 -13.45 3.06
CA TYR A 95 -8.69 -13.44 2.50
C TYR A 95 -8.72 -13.80 1.00
N ALA A 96 -8.77 -12.80 0.12
CA ALA A 96 -8.88 -13.03 -1.31
C ALA A 96 -7.55 -13.59 -1.83
N ILE A 97 -7.60 -14.62 -2.69
CA ILE A 97 -6.41 -15.28 -3.28
C ILE A 97 -5.48 -14.26 -3.98
N LEU A 98 -6.02 -13.14 -4.43
CA LEU A 98 -5.32 -12.01 -5.05
C LEU A 98 -4.39 -11.27 -4.08
N GLU A 99 -4.84 -11.00 -2.86
CA GLU A 99 -4.07 -10.33 -1.81
C GLU A 99 -2.82 -11.12 -1.46
N LYS A 100 -2.92 -12.46 -1.46
CA LYS A 100 -1.79 -13.35 -1.20
C LYS A 100 -0.71 -13.26 -2.27
N ASN A 101 -1.10 -13.16 -3.55
CA ASN A 101 -0.17 -13.03 -4.66
C ASN A 101 0.49 -11.64 -4.68
N LEU A 102 -0.26 -10.60 -4.35
CA LEU A 102 0.26 -9.24 -4.19
C LEU A 102 1.27 -9.14 -3.05
N LEU A 103 0.93 -9.72 -1.88
CA LEU A 103 1.80 -9.79 -0.71
C LEU A 103 3.07 -10.58 -1.03
N MET A 104 2.95 -11.70 -1.76
CA MET A 104 4.11 -12.47 -2.24
C MET A 104 4.98 -11.69 -3.25
N GLY A 105 4.37 -10.88 -4.12
CA GLY A 105 5.08 -9.99 -5.05
C GLY A 105 5.86 -8.90 -4.31
N LEU A 106 5.20 -8.19 -3.41
CA LEU A 106 5.81 -7.19 -2.53
C LEU A 106 6.93 -7.80 -1.68
N GLN A 107 6.71 -8.97 -1.06
CA GLN A 107 7.76 -9.66 -0.29
C GLN A 107 9.00 -10.02 -1.11
N ARG A 108 8.84 -10.28 -2.41
CA ARG A 108 9.95 -10.57 -3.32
C ARG A 108 10.70 -9.31 -3.75
N LEU A 109 10.00 -8.18 -3.88
CA LEU A 109 10.59 -6.89 -4.25
C LEU A 109 11.41 -6.27 -3.11
N LEU A 110 11.07 -6.59 -1.87
CA LEU A 110 11.67 -6.02 -0.66
C LEU A 110 12.74 -6.91 0.00
N LYS A 111 13.22 -7.93 -0.71
CA LYS A 111 14.31 -8.81 -0.29
C LYS A 111 15.67 -8.36 -0.82
#